data_AF-B2ZXA9-F1
#
_entry.id   AF-B2ZXA9-F1
#
_cell.length_a   1.000
_cell.length_b   1.000
_cell.length_c   1.000
_cell.angle_alpha   90.00
_cell.angle_beta   90.00
_cell.angle_gamma   90.00
#
_symmetry.space_group_name_H-M   'P 1'
#
loop_
_entity.id
_entity.type
_entity.pdbx_description
1 polymer ?
#
loop_
_entity_poly.entity_id
_entity_poly.type
_entity_poly.pdbx_seq_one_letter_code
_entity_poly.pdbx_strand_id
1 'polypeptide(L)'
;TWQATAAAVLDVNAVPILVDVEPDTWLIDPVEVERAITPRTRAIIPVHLYGCIVDMDAILRIAGKHGLAVIEDCAHQPGSVWKNKPVGSTGDIGCFSFQLS
;
A
#
# COMPACT_ATOMS: atom_id res chain seq x y z
N THR A 1 6.92 -4.78 -4.79
CA THR A 1 5.67 -4.54 -5.56
C THR A 1 5.70 -5.32 -6.88
N TRP A 2 4.62 -5.29 -7.66
CA TRP A 2 4.53 -5.81 -9.03
C TRP A 2 4.02 -4.73 -10.00
N GLN A 3 4.24 -4.89 -11.31
CA GLN A 3 3.83 -3.89 -12.33
C GLN A 3 2.34 -3.54 -12.24
N ALA A 4 1.48 -4.53 -11.94
CA ALA A 4 0.03 -4.38 -11.90
C ALA A 4 -0.42 -3.28 -10.92
N THR A 5 0.23 -3.14 -9.77
CA THR A 5 -0.11 -2.13 -8.76
C THR A 5 0.03 -0.71 -9.33
N ALA A 6 1.11 -0.42 -10.06
CA ALA A 6 1.33 0.88 -10.69
C ALA A 6 0.47 1.07 -11.96
N ALA A 7 0.26 -0.01 -12.73
CA ALA A 7 -0.58 0.01 -13.92
C ALA A 7 -2.03 0.39 -13.59
N ALA A 8 -2.59 -0.12 -12.48
CA ALA A 8 -3.94 0.24 -12.04
C ALA A 8 -4.13 1.75 -11.82
N VAL A 9 -3.08 2.47 -11.42
CA VAL A 9 -3.09 3.94 -11.29
C VAL A 9 -3.12 4.60 -12.67
N LEU A 10 -2.37 4.07 -13.64
CA LEU A 10 -2.33 4.58 -15.01
C LEU A 10 -3.65 4.33 -15.74
N ASP A 11 -4.30 3.19 -15.52
CA ASP A 11 -5.56 2.80 -16.16
C ASP A 11 -6.71 3.77 -15.84
N VAL A 12 -6.64 4.47 -14.70
CA VAL A 12 -7.58 5.53 -14.30
C VAL A 12 -7.09 6.94 -14.64
N ASN A 13 -6.08 7.06 -15.49
CA ASN A 13 -5.44 8.32 -15.91
C ASN A 13 -4.82 9.13 -14.75
N ALA A 14 -4.43 8.47 -13.67
CA ALA A 14 -3.67 9.08 -12.59
C ALA A 14 -2.15 8.90 -12.80
N VAL A 15 -1.34 9.56 -11.98
CA VAL A 15 0.13 9.48 -12.05
C VAL A 15 0.65 8.72 -10.83
N PRO A 16 1.30 7.55 -11.01
CA PRO A 16 1.94 6.85 -9.91
C PRO A 16 3.16 7.65 -9.44
N ILE A 17 3.23 7.90 -8.14
CA ILE A 17 4.42 8.45 -7.47
C ILE A 17 5.08 7.26 -6.78
N LEU A 18 6.24 6.83 -7.30
CA LEU A 18 7.00 5.74 -6.71
C LEU A 18 7.73 6.25 -5.46
N VAL A 19 7.70 5.43 -4.42
CA VAL A 19 8.29 5.70 -3.11
C VAL A 19 9.27 4.59 -2.79
N ASP A 20 10.37 4.95 -2.12
CA ASP A 20 11.39 3.98 -1.74
C ASP A 20 10.89 3.00 -0.67
N VAL A 21 11.66 1.94 -0.47
CA VAL A 21 11.34 0.85 0.46
C VAL A 21 12.33 0.79 1.61
N GLU A 22 11.90 0.24 2.74
CA GLU A 22 12.82 -0.13 3.81
C GLU A 22 13.74 -1.27 3.35
N PRO A 23 15.05 -1.22 3.63
CA PRO A 23 16.03 -2.17 3.10
C PRO A 23 15.84 -3.60 3.63
N ASP A 24 15.25 -3.75 4.82
CA ASP A 24 15.15 -5.03 5.53
C ASP A 24 13.85 -5.77 5.21
N THR A 25 12.78 -5.05 4.90
CA THR A 25 11.43 -5.61 4.67
C THR A 25 11.01 -5.52 3.20
N TRP A 26 11.64 -4.63 2.43
CA TRP A 26 11.26 -4.25 1.06
C TRP A 26 9.83 -3.73 0.95
N LEU A 27 9.27 -3.29 2.08
CA LEU A 27 7.97 -2.64 2.15
C LEU A 27 8.15 -1.13 2.02
N ILE A 28 7.10 -0.46 1.59
CA ILE A 28 7.12 1.00 1.39
C ILE A 28 7.50 1.73 2.68
N ASP A 29 8.48 2.62 2.63
CA ASP A 29 8.94 3.38 3.80
C ASP A 29 7.94 4.50 4.14
N PRO A 30 7.29 4.50 5.33
CA PRO A 30 6.35 5.54 5.71
C PRO A 30 6.93 6.96 5.72
N VAL A 31 8.23 7.12 6.00
CA VAL A 31 8.91 8.42 5.97
C VAL A 31 8.99 8.95 4.54
N GLU A 32 9.37 8.09 3.60
CA GLU A 32 9.45 8.46 2.18
C GLU A 32 8.05 8.65 1.57
N VAL A 33 7.02 7.94 2.07
CA VAL A 33 5.62 8.20 1.71
C VAL A 33 5.24 9.63 2.07
N GLU A 34 5.47 10.04 3.32
CA GLU A 34 5.08 11.38 3.79
C GLU A 34 5.80 12.48 2.99
N ARG A 35 7.06 12.25 2.62
CA ARG A 35 7.86 13.17 1.77
C ARG A 35 7.35 13.27 0.33
N ALA A 36 6.83 12.19 -0.23
CA ALA A 36 6.35 12.14 -1.60
C ALA A 36 4.95 12.76 -1.80
N ILE A 37 4.23 13.07 -0.72
CA ILE A 37 2.89 13.65 -0.79
C ILE A 37 2.92 15.05 -1.42
N THR A 38 1.97 15.29 -2.31
CA THR A 38 1.74 16.58 -2.98
C THR A 38 0.27 16.98 -2.86
N PRO A 39 -0.12 18.23 -3.21
CA PRO A 39 -1.53 18.63 -3.26
C PRO A 39 -2.38 17.81 -4.24
N ARG A 40 -1.77 17.05 -5.16
CA ARG A 40 -2.45 16.18 -6.11
C ARG A 40 -2.57 14.73 -5.63
N THR A 41 -1.91 14.35 -4.54
CA THR A 41 -1.98 12.98 -4.02
C THR A 41 -3.40 12.68 -3.53
N ARG A 42 -3.93 11.51 -3.89
CA ARG A 42 -5.30 11.08 -3.53
C ARG A 42 -5.38 9.78 -2.76
N ALA A 43 -4.40 8.90 -2.96
CA ALA A 43 -4.36 7.61 -2.28
C ALA A 43 -2.92 7.16 -2.04
N ILE A 44 -2.76 6.24 -1.09
CA ILE A 44 -1.55 5.46 -0.84
C ILE A 44 -1.90 4.01 -1.12
N ILE A 45 -1.03 3.31 -1.87
CA ILE A 45 -1.22 1.89 -2.20
C ILE A 45 -0.09 1.07 -1.54
N PRO A 46 -0.20 0.72 -0.25
CA PRO A 46 0.76 -0.17 0.40
C PRO A 46 0.63 -1.60 -0.16
N VAL A 47 1.77 -2.24 -0.43
CA VAL A 47 1.81 -3.63 -0.92
C VAL A 47 2.39 -4.53 0.16
N HIS A 48 1.62 -5.53 0.59
CA HIS A 48 2.12 -6.56 1.51
C HIS A 48 2.88 -7.62 0.72
N LEU A 49 4.17 -7.80 1.02
CA LEU A 49 5.11 -8.49 0.15
C LEU A 49 5.93 -9.54 0.91
N TYR A 50 6.17 -10.69 0.29
CA TYR A 50 7.12 -11.73 0.74
C TYR A 50 6.98 -12.19 2.21
N GLY A 51 5.76 -12.33 2.71
CA GLY A 51 5.53 -12.73 4.11
C GLY A 51 5.60 -11.57 5.10
N CYS A 52 5.89 -10.35 4.63
CA CYS A 52 5.91 -9.14 5.43
C CYS A 52 4.63 -8.33 5.20
N ILE A 53 4.18 -7.69 6.28
CA ILE A 53 2.99 -6.84 6.28
C ILE A 53 3.45 -5.41 6.57
N VAL A 54 2.89 -4.45 5.83
CA VAL A 54 3.23 -3.03 5.95
C VAL A 54 2.80 -2.53 7.32
N ASP A 55 3.54 -1.57 7.89
CA ASP A 55 3.11 -0.86 9.10
C ASP A 55 1.86 -0.02 8.78
N MET A 56 0.70 -0.65 8.91
CA MET A 56 -0.57 -0.03 8.60
C MET A 56 -0.93 1.08 9.58
N ASP A 57 -0.40 1.08 10.80
CA ASP A 57 -0.65 2.17 11.75
C ASP A 57 0.07 3.44 11.28
N ALA A 58 1.31 3.30 10.79
CA ALA A 58 2.05 4.41 10.21
C ALA A 58 1.37 4.95 8.95
N ILE A 59 0.98 4.07 8.02
CA ILE A 59 0.30 4.46 6.77
C ILE A 59 -1.05 5.14 7.05
N LEU A 60 -1.89 4.56 7.92
CA LEU A 60 -3.19 5.15 8.26
C LEU A 60 -3.05 6.50 8.95
N ARG A 61 -2.03 6.70 9.80
CA ARG A 61 -1.75 7.99 10.42
C ARG A 61 -1.38 9.06 9.38
N ILE A 62 -0.53 8.72 8.41
CA ILE A 62 -0.15 9.63 7.32
C ILE A 62 -1.38 9.93 6.44
N ALA A 63 -2.12 8.89 6.03
CA ALA A 63 -3.34 9.04 5.23
C ALA A 63 -4.37 9.94 5.93
N GLY A 64 -4.64 9.69 7.22
CA GLY A 64 -5.57 10.50 8.01
C GLY A 64 -5.13 11.97 8.15
N LYS A 65 -3.83 12.23 8.33
CA LYS A 65 -3.27 13.59 8.37
C LYS A 65 -3.49 14.36 7.07
N HIS A 66 -3.43 13.67 5.93
CA HIS A 66 -3.49 14.27 4.60
C HIS A 66 -4.84 14.08 3.87
N GLY A 67 -5.81 13.40 4.49
CA GLY A 67 -7.11 13.09 3.88
C GLY A 67 -7.00 12.20 2.65
N LEU A 68 -6.09 11.22 2.68
CA LEU A 68 -5.82 10.30 1.57
C LEU A 68 -6.54 8.96 1.79
N ALA A 69 -6.98 8.32 0.71
CA ALA A 69 -7.45 6.94 0.76
C ALA A 69 -6.28 5.95 0.89
N VAL A 70 -6.52 4.78 1.47
CA VAL A 70 -5.56 3.67 1.55
C VAL A 70 -6.13 2.45 0.84
N ILE A 71 -5.43 1.98 -0.19
CA ILE A 71 -5.80 0.80 -0.97
C ILE A 71 -4.74 -0.28 -0.73
N GLU A 72 -5.07 -1.30 0.05
CA GLU A 72 -4.16 -2.40 0.36
C GLU A 72 -4.03 -3.36 -0.83
N ASP A 73 -2.81 -3.54 -1.32
CA ASP A 73 -2.48 -4.64 -2.24
C ASP A 73 -1.99 -5.84 -1.42
N CYS A 74 -2.88 -6.81 -1.27
CA CYS A 74 -2.69 -8.04 -0.50
C CYS A 74 -2.41 -9.25 -1.40
N ALA A 75 -2.00 -9.04 -2.66
CA ALA A 75 -1.89 -10.12 -3.65
C ALA A 75 -1.03 -11.31 -3.19
N HIS A 76 0.03 -11.07 -2.42
CA HIS A 76 0.93 -12.11 -1.91
C HIS A 76 0.59 -12.59 -0.51
N GLN A 77 -0.40 -12.00 0.16
CA GLN A 77 -0.65 -12.18 1.60
C GLN A 77 -2.10 -12.52 1.97
N PRO A 78 -2.85 -13.33 1.19
CA PRO A 78 -4.18 -13.75 1.64
C PRO A 78 -4.09 -14.53 2.95
N GLY A 79 -4.89 -14.13 3.94
CA GLY A 79 -4.95 -14.76 5.28
C GLY A 79 -3.97 -14.21 6.32
N SER A 80 -3.06 -13.32 5.93
CA SER A 80 -2.15 -12.64 6.87
C SER A 80 -2.89 -11.65 7.77
N VAL A 81 -2.30 -11.30 8.92
CA VAL A 81 -2.94 -10.50 9.97
C VAL A 81 -2.00 -9.41 10.48
N TRP A 82 -2.47 -8.15 10.48
CA TRP A 82 -1.86 -7.02 11.17
C TRP A 82 -2.60 -6.72 12.48
N LYS A 83 -1.96 -6.90 13.64
CA LYS A 83 -2.53 -6.56 14.97
C LYS A 83 -3.98 -7.05 15.16
N ASN A 84 -4.22 -8.34 14.90
CA ASN A 84 -5.53 -9.01 14.95
C ASN A 84 -6.56 -8.60 13.88
N LYS A 85 -6.17 -7.80 12.89
CA LYS A 85 -6.99 -7.49 11.72
C LYS A 85 -6.44 -8.22 10.49
N PRO A 86 -7.28 -8.94 9.72
CA PRO A 86 -6.87 -9.46 8.43
C PRO A 86 -6.31 -8.33 7.54
N VAL A 87 -5.28 -8.64 6.75
CA VAL A 87 -4.85 -7.69 5.72
C VAL A 87 -5.97 -7.43 4.72
N GLY A 88 -6.05 -6.24 4.15
CA GLY A 88 -7.13 -5.82 3.27
C GLY A 88 -8.41 -5.40 3.98
N SER A 89 -8.45 -5.43 5.32
CA SER A 89 -9.57 -4.93 6.13
C SER A 89 -9.20 -3.71 6.99
N THR A 90 -8.07 -3.07 6.71
CA THR A 90 -7.51 -2.00 7.55
C THR A 90 -7.58 -0.65 6.84
N GLY A 91 -7.25 -0.60 5.56
CA GLY A 91 -7.49 0.54 4.67
C GLY A 91 -8.92 0.62 4.18
N ASP A 92 -9.16 1.50 3.20
CA ASP A 92 -10.49 1.71 2.61
C ASP A 92 -10.89 0.58 1.64
N ILE A 93 -9.91 -0.01 0.95
CA ILE A 93 -10.09 -1.09 -0.03
C ILE A 93 -8.96 -2.11 0.13
N GLY A 94 -9.27 -3.40 0.05
CA GLY A 94 -8.30 -4.49 -0.04
C GLY A 94 -8.41 -5.24 -1.37
N CYS A 95 -7.28 -5.47 -2.04
CA CYS A 95 -7.17 -6.19 -3.30
C CYS A 95 -6.38 -7.48 -3.11
N PHE A 96 -6.83 -8.58 -3.71
CA PHE A 96 -6.21 -9.90 -3.58
C PHE A 96 -6.00 -10.54 -4.95
N SER A 97 -5.02 -11.44 -5.03
CA SER A 97 -4.77 -12.28 -6.19
C SER A 97 -4.97 -13.75 -5.81
N PHE A 98 -5.58 -14.51 -6.71
CA PHE A 98 -5.72 -15.97 -6.63
C PHE A 98 -4.94 -16.68 -7.73
N GLN A 99 -4.02 -15.97 -8.38
CA GLN A 99 -3.15 -16.58 -9.36
C GLN A 99 -2.32 -17.68 -8.69
N LEU A 100 -2.33 -18.87 -9.29
CA LEU A 100 -1.40 -19.94 -8.94
C LEU A 100 0.00 -19.50 -9.39
N SER A 101 0.85 -19.23 -8.41
CA SER A 101 2.31 -19.10 -8.59
C SER A 101 2.94 -20.42 -8.96
#